data_AF-Q9PTD2-F1
#
_entry.id   AF-Q9PTD2-F1
#
_cell.length_a   1.000
_cell.length_b   1.000
_cell.length_c   1.000
_cell.angle_alpha   90.00
_cell.angle_beta   90.00
_cell.angle_gamma   90.00
#
_symmetry.space_group_name_H-M   'P 1'
#
loop_
_entity.id
_entity.type
_entity.pdbx_description
1 polymer ?
#
loop_
_entity_poly.entity_id
_entity_poly.type
_entity_poly.pdbx_seq_one_letter_code
_entity_poly.pdbx_strand_id
1 'polypeptide(L)'
;VFCSVPGRLSLLSSTSKYKVTVAEVQRQLSPPECLNASLLGGVLRRAKSKNGGRSLREKLDKIGLNLPAGRRKAANVTLLMSFVEGEAVHLARDFGYVCETEFPAKAVAEYVNRQHSDPNEQVTRKNMLLATKQICKEFTDLLAQDRSPLGNSRPNPILEPGIQSCLTHFTLI
;
A
#
# COMPACT_ATOMS: atom_id res chain seq x y z
N VAL A 1 13.96 -7.03 -12.54
CA VAL A 1 13.64 -7.48 -11.15
C VAL A 1 14.89 -7.34 -10.32
N PHE A 2 14.80 -6.75 -9.11
CA PHE A 2 15.97 -6.56 -8.23
C PHE A 2 16.27 -7.81 -7.39
N CYS A 3 15.26 -8.34 -6.71
CA CYS A 3 15.33 -9.64 -6.04
C CYS A 3 13.94 -10.25 -5.85
N SER A 4 13.89 -11.45 -5.26
CA SER A 4 12.65 -12.06 -4.80
C SER A 4 12.71 -12.27 -3.30
N VAL A 5 11.61 -11.95 -2.62
CA VAL A 5 11.52 -11.90 -1.16
C VAL A 5 10.35 -12.78 -0.71
N PRO A 6 10.52 -13.65 0.30
CA PRO A 6 9.41 -14.39 0.86
C PRO A 6 8.45 -13.44 1.59
N GLY A 7 7.14 -13.68 1.44
CA GLY A 7 6.10 -12.93 2.13
C GLY A 7 6.23 -12.97 3.65
N ARG A 8 5.83 -11.89 4.32
CA ARG A 8 5.69 -11.84 5.77
C ARG A 8 4.45 -12.57 6.26
N LEU A 9 3.37 -12.54 5.49
CA LEU A 9 2.06 -13.09 5.86
C LEU A 9 1.86 -14.54 5.41
N SER A 10 2.90 -15.18 4.88
CA SER A 10 2.82 -16.56 4.40
C SER A 10 2.91 -17.59 5.53
N LEU A 11 2.06 -18.62 5.49
CA LEU A 11 2.17 -19.81 6.34
C LEU A 11 3.30 -20.73 5.85
N LEU A 12 3.84 -21.56 6.75
CA LEU A 12 4.99 -22.44 6.47
C LEU A 12 4.79 -23.34 5.24
N SER A 13 3.56 -23.80 4.98
CA SER A 13 3.21 -24.66 3.84
C SER A 13 2.86 -23.90 2.56
N SER A 14 2.67 -22.58 2.62
CA SER A 14 2.25 -21.73 1.49
C SER A 14 3.12 -20.48 1.39
N THR A 15 4.43 -20.70 1.22
CA THR A 15 5.40 -19.60 1.10
C THR A 15 5.26 -18.91 -0.26
N SER A 16 4.60 -17.76 -0.29
CA SER A 16 4.59 -16.89 -1.46
C SER A 16 5.90 -16.12 -1.55
N LYS A 17 6.43 -15.99 -2.77
CA LYS A 17 7.60 -15.17 -3.07
C LYS A 17 7.19 -14.02 -3.97
N TYR A 18 7.49 -12.81 -3.54
CA TYR A 18 7.18 -11.59 -4.26
C TYR A 18 8.41 -11.09 -5.02
N LYS A 19 8.19 -10.58 -6.23
CA LYS A 19 9.24 -9.97 -7.05
C LYS A 19 9.37 -8.50 -6.65
N VAL A 20 10.53 -8.13 -6.13
CA VAL A 20 10.86 -6.73 -5.84
C VAL A 20 11.46 -6.09 -7.08
N THR A 21 10.91 -4.96 -7.50
CA THR A 21 11.36 -4.28 -8.73
C THR A 21 12.49 -3.30 -8.44
N VAL A 22 13.25 -2.90 -9.47
CA VAL A 22 14.23 -1.82 -9.31
C VAL A 22 13.53 -0.49 -9.01
N ALA A 23 12.35 -0.29 -9.60
CA ALA A 23 11.56 0.93 -9.40
C ALA A 23 11.04 1.05 -7.95
N GLU A 24 10.57 -0.04 -7.36
CA GLU A 24 10.19 -0.11 -5.94
C GLU A 24 11.36 0.28 -5.03
N VAL A 25 12.53 -0.34 -5.26
CA VAL A 25 13.75 -0.01 -4.49
C VAL A 25 14.13 1.45 -4.67
N GLN A 26 14.04 1.99 -5.89
CA GLN A 26 14.34 3.39 -6.15
C GLN A 26 13.41 4.34 -5.38
N ARG A 27 12.11 4.02 -5.31
CA ARG A 27 11.13 4.81 -4.58
C ARG A 27 11.37 4.75 -3.07
N GLN A 28 11.64 3.58 -2.53
CA GLN A 28 12.00 3.38 -1.11
C GLN A 28 13.28 4.14 -0.71
N LEU A 29 14.22 4.32 -1.63
CA LEU A 29 15.43 5.11 -1.40
C LEU A 29 15.24 6.62 -1.59
N SER A 30 14.12 7.04 -2.17
CA SER A 30 13.78 8.43 -2.42
C SER A 30 12.82 8.94 -1.35
N PRO A 31 12.58 10.27 -1.26
CA PRO A 31 11.43 10.77 -0.52
C PRO A 31 10.14 10.12 -1.05
N PRO A 32 9.18 9.79 -0.18
CA PRO A 32 9.11 10.16 1.25
C PRO A 32 9.82 9.22 2.23
N GLU A 33 10.00 7.93 1.93
CA GLU A 33 10.49 6.95 2.91
C GLU A 33 11.96 7.14 3.27
N CYS A 34 12.80 7.46 2.28
CA CYS A 34 14.26 7.58 2.40
C CYS A 34 14.88 6.44 3.23
N LEU A 35 14.55 5.18 2.91
CA LEU A 35 15.04 4.04 3.65
C LEU A 35 16.58 3.99 3.63
N ASN A 36 17.16 3.69 4.78
CA ASN A 36 18.59 3.38 4.89
C ASN A 36 18.86 1.90 4.57
N ALA A 37 20.14 1.54 4.42
CA ALA A 37 20.55 0.19 4.05
C ALA A 37 20.06 -0.90 5.03
N SER A 38 19.98 -0.58 6.32
CA SER A 38 19.53 -1.53 7.34
C SER A 38 18.04 -1.82 7.22
N LEU A 39 17.23 -0.77 7.05
CA LEU A 39 15.78 -0.90 6.89
C LEU A 39 15.42 -1.56 5.56
N LEU A 40 16.02 -1.11 4.46
CA LEU A 40 15.85 -1.76 3.15
C LEU A 40 16.30 -3.24 3.22
N GLY A 41 17.43 -3.53 3.86
CA GLY A 41 17.86 -4.90 4.11
C GLY A 41 16.86 -5.72 4.93
N GLY A 42 16.15 -5.09 5.88
CA GLY A 42 15.07 -5.69 6.66
C GLY A 42 13.81 -5.98 5.84
N VAL A 43 13.41 -5.04 4.98
CA VAL A 43 12.29 -5.19 4.03
C VAL A 43 12.58 -6.34 3.08
N LEU A 44 13.76 -6.36 2.48
CA LEU A 44 14.21 -7.38 1.53
C LEU A 44 14.60 -8.72 2.16
N ARG A 45 14.44 -8.89 3.47
CA ARG A 45 14.80 -10.11 4.23
C ARG A 45 16.28 -10.51 4.10
N ARG A 46 17.18 -9.53 3.95
CA ARG A 46 18.64 -9.71 3.82
C ARG A 46 19.43 -9.33 5.07
N ALA A 47 18.80 -8.69 6.07
CA ALA A 47 19.47 -8.12 7.24
C ALA A 47 20.31 -9.11 8.08
N LYS A 48 19.97 -10.40 8.09
CA LYS A 48 20.68 -11.43 8.89
C LYS A 48 21.73 -12.23 8.10
N SER A 49 21.94 -11.93 6.82
CA SER A 49 22.93 -12.62 6.00
C SER A 49 24.35 -12.08 6.24
N LYS A 50 25.36 -12.96 6.26
CA LYS A 50 26.77 -12.54 6.33
C LYS A 50 27.06 -11.58 5.18
N ASN A 51 27.63 -10.41 5.48
CA ASN A 51 27.90 -9.33 4.52
C ASN A 51 26.64 -8.77 3.79
N GLY A 52 25.43 -8.97 4.31
CA GLY A 52 24.19 -8.58 3.65
C GLY A 52 24.12 -7.11 3.26
N GLY A 53 24.55 -6.20 4.14
CA GLY A 53 24.59 -4.77 3.86
C GLY A 53 25.59 -4.38 2.78
N ARG A 54 26.77 -5.03 2.73
CA ARG A 54 27.79 -4.79 1.68
C ARG A 54 27.27 -5.28 0.33
N SER A 55 26.77 -6.51 0.27
CA SER A 55 26.22 -7.10 -0.96
C SER A 55 25.01 -6.31 -1.49
N LEU A 56 24.18 -5.76 -0.61
CA LEU A 56 23.07 -4.88 -1.00
C LEU A 56 23.59 -3.63 -1.70
N ARG A 57 24.58 -2.93 -1.13
CA ARG A 57 25.18 -1.73 -1.73
C ARG A 57 25.83 -2.03 -3.08
N GLU A 58 26.62 -3.10 -3.18
CA GLU A 58 27.24 -3.53 -4.45
C GLU A 58 26.19 -3.83 -5.53
N LYS A 59 25.06 -4.44 -5.16
CA LYS A 59 23.97 -4.70 -6.11
C LYS A 59 23.25 -3.43 -6.56
N LEU A 60 23.06 -2.47 -5.65
CA LEU A 60 22.47 -1.16 -5.96
C LEU A 60 23.39 -0.37 -6.90
N ASP A 61 24.69 -0.37 -6.62
CA ASP A 61 25.69 0.35 -7.43
C ASP A 61 25.72 -0.16 -8.88
N LYS A 62 25.65 -1.48 -9.08
CA LYS A 62 25.56 -2.11 -10.41
C LYS A 62 24.36 -1.69 -11.26
N ILE A 63 23.31 -1.15 -10.64
CA ILE A 63 22.11 -0.66 -11.33
C ILE A 63 22.00 0.87 -11.26
N GLY A 64 23.10 1.55 -10.90
CA GLY A 64 23.18 3.01 -10.85
C GLY A 64 22.50 3.64 -9.64
N LEU A 65 22.20 2.87 -8.59
CA LEU A 65 21.58 3.37 -7.37
C LEU A 65 22.61 3.48 -6.25
N ASN A 66 22.75 4.68 -5.69
CA ASN A 66 23.67 4.90 -4.56
C ASN A 66 22.91 4.93 -3.23
N LEU A 67 23.43 4.20 -2.25
CA LEU A 67 22.96 4.24 -0.88
C LEU A 67 24.15 4.57 0.04
N PRO A 68 24.33 5.84 0.42
CA PRO A 68 25.48 6.24 1.21
C PRO A 68 25.46 5.62 2.60
N ALA A 69 26.64 5.42 3.20
CA ALA A 69 26.75 5.05 4.61
C ALA A 69 26.27 6.23 5.48
N GLY A 70 25.62 5.93 6.63
CA GLY A 70 25.17 6.97 7.56
C GLY A 70 23.90 7.73 7.17
N ARG A 71 23.24 7.40 6.05
CA ARG A 71 21.96 8.01 5.65
C ARG A 71 20.91 7.83 6.75
N ARG A 72 20.32 8.93 7.21
CA ARG A 72 19.20 8.93 8.15
C ARG A 72 17.88 8.76 7.39
N LYS A 73 16.93 8.10 8.05
CA LYS A 73 15.55 7.95 7.56
C LYS A 73 14.81 9.29 7.66
N ALA A 74 13.91 9.59 6.72
CA ALA A 74 13.10 10.80 6.73
C ALA A 74 11.70 10.60 7.36
N ALA A 75 11.04 9.46 7.13
CA ALA A 75 9.70 9.18 7.65
C ALA A 75 9.68 8.34 8.94
N ASN A 76 8.59 8.35 9.72
CA ASN A 76 8.40 7.44 10.88
C ASN A 76 8.12 6.01 10.41
N VAL A 77 8.65 4.97 11.06
CA VAL A 77 8.43 3.56 10.65
C VAL A 77 7.00 3.14 10.99
N THR A 78 6.21 2.85 9.97
CA THR A 78 4.88 2.23 10.02
C THR A 78 5.01 0.72 9.77
N LEU A 79 3.95 -0.03 10.11
CA LEU A 79 3.87 -1.46 9.79
C LEU A 79 3.79 -1.69 8.27
N LEU A 80 3.21 -0.76 7.51
CA LEU A 80 3.01 -0.89 6.06
C LEU A 80 4.33 -0.94 5.29
N MET A 81 5.32 -0.15 5.70
CA MET A 81 6.68 -0.21 5.12
C MET A 81 7.39 -1.56 5.29
N SER A 82 6.84 -2.47 6.08
CA SER A 82 7.39 -3.82 6.16
C SER A 82 7.07 -4.65 4.92
N PHE A 83 6.00 -4.32 4.19
CA PHE A 83 5.58 -5.02 2.99
C PHE A 83 6.42 -4.61 1.77
N VAL A 84 6.65 -5.58 0.89
CA VAL A 84 7.00 -5.29 -0.51
C VAL A 84 5.72 -5.06 -1.28
N GLU A 85 5.75 -4.27 -2.35
CA GLU A 85 4.55 -3.82 -3.08
C GLU A 85 3.64 -5.00 -3.49
N GLY A 86 4.23 -6.09 -3.98
CA GLY A 86 3.47 -7.27 -4.37
C GLY A 86 2.72 -7.95 -3.22
N GLU A 87 3.26 -7.89 -2.01
CA GLU A 87 2.58 -8.42 -0.81
C GLU A 87 1.45 -7.49 -0.36
N ALA A 88 1.69 -6.17 -0.38
CA ALA A 88 0.66 -5.18 -0.04
C ALA A 88 -0.55 -5.27 -0.97
N VAL A 89 -0.31 -5.42 -2.28
CA VAL A 89 -1.38 -5.61 -3.28
C VAL A 89 -2.15 -6.90 -3.04
N HIS A 90 -1.46 -7.99 -2.69
CA HIS A 90 -2.10 -9.26 -2.37
C HIS A 90 -2.98 -9.15 -1.12
N LEU A 91 -2.45 -8.54 -0.05
CA LEU A 91 -3.20 -8.27 1.18
C LEU A 91 -4.47 -7.45 0.90
N ALA A 92 -4.35 -6.36 0.13
CA ALA A 92 -5.47 -5.50 -0.20
C ALA A 92 -6.57 -6.26 -0.97
N ARG A 93 -6.18 -7.11 -1.93
CA ARG A 93 -7.12 -7.94 -2.69
C ARG A 93 -7.85 -8.95 -1.79
N ASP A 94 -7.12 -9.68 -0.96
CA ASP A 94 -7.72 -10.71 -0.11
C ASP A 94 -8.62 -10.07 0.96
N PHE A 95 -8.22 -8.92 1.51
CA PHE A 95 -9.07 -8.13 2.40
C PHE A 95 -10.35 -7.65 1.71
N GLY A 96 -10.24 -7.15 0.48
CA GLY A 96 -11.40 -6.78 -0.33
C GLY A 96 -12.38 -7.92 -0.54
N TYR A 97 -11.87 -9.12 -0.87
CA TYR A 97 -12.70 -10.32 -1.01
C TYR A 97 -13.46 -10.64 0.29
N VAL A 98 -12.79 -10.64 1.44
CA VAL A 98 -13.43 -10.88 2.75
C VAL A 98 -14.48 -9.80 3.05
N CYS A 99 -14.22 -8.53 2.70
CA CYS A 99 -15.20 -7.47 2.84
C CYS A 99 -16.44 -7.68 1.97
N GLU A 100 -16.31 -8.26 0.78
CA GLU A 100 -17.42 -8.49 -0.13
C GLU A 100 -18.21 -9.76 0.21
N THR A 101 -17.54 -10.84 0.64
CA THR A 101 -18.20 -12.14 0.84
C THR A 101 -18.57 -12.43 2.29
N GLU A 102 -17.75 -11.99 3.25
CA GLU A 102 -17.89 -12.39 4.66
C GLU A 102 -18.40 -11.27 5.57
N PHE A 103 -18.25 -10.01 5.17
CA PHE A 103 -18.67 -8.90 6.03
C PHE A 103 -20.20 -8.93 6.23
N PRO A 104 -20.69 -8.91 7.50
CA PRO A 104 -22.11 -9.08 7.80
C PRO A 104 -22.92 -7.80 7.59
N ALA A 105 -22.82 -7.20 6.39
CA ALA A 105 -23.40 -5.89 6.06
C ALA A 105 -24.89 -5.79 6.40
N LYS A 106 -25.67 -6.82 6.03
CA LYS A 106 -27.11 -6.87 6.29
C LYS A 106 -27.42 -6.89 7.79
N ALA A 107 -26.79 -7.78 8.55
CA ALA A 107 -27.05 -7.91 9.99
C ALA A 107 -26.69 -6.62 10.76
N VAL A 108 -25.54 -6.01 10.41
CA VAL A 108 -25.13 -4.72 11.00
C VAL A 108 -26.11 -3.61 10.62
N ALA A 109 -26.53 -3.52 9.36
CA ALA A 109 -27.49 -2.53 8.91
C ALA A 109 -28.86 -2.68 9.59
N GLU A 110 -29.36 -3.92 9.73
CA GLU A 110 -30.60 -4.21 10.45
C GLU A 110 -30.50 -3.82 11.93
N TYR A 111 -29.39 -4.14 12.60
CA TYR A 111 -29.16 -3.77 14.00
C TYR A 111 -29.21 -2.25 14.20
N VAL A 112 -28.52 -1.49 13.35
CA VAL A 112 -28.51 -0.02 13.42
C VAL A 112 -29.90 0.55 13.10
N ASN A 113 -30.60 0.02 12.09
CA ASN A 113 -31.92 0.52 11.70
C ASN A 113 -32.99 0.31 12.79
N ARG A 114 -32.87 -0.71 13.64
CA ARG A 114 -33.79 -0.90 14.78
C ARG A 114 -33.81 0.28 15.75
N GLN A 115 -32.72 1.04 15.83
CA GLN A 115 -32.64 2.24 16.68
C GLN A 115 -33.38 3.44 16.09
N HIS A 116 -33.88 3.33 14.85
CA HIS A 116 -34.51 4.41 14.09
C HIS A 116 -35.84 3.95 13.49
N SER A 117 -36.77 3.59 14.37
CA SER A 117 -38.08 3.02 14.01
C SER A 117 -39.15 4.05 13.65
N ASP A 118 -38.96 5.35 13.94
CA ASP A 118 -39.93 6.40 13.64
C ASP A 118 -40.13 6.55 12.11
N PRO A 119 -41.33 6.24 11.57
CA PRO A 119 -41.62 6.37 10.13
C PRO A 119 -41.36 7.77 9.57
N ASN A 120 -41.54 8.82 10.39
CA ASN A 120 -41.34 10.21 9.97
C ASN A 120 -39.84 10.52 9.74
N GLU A 121 -38.95 9.85 10.47
CA GLU A 121 -37.50 10.01 10.32
C GLU A 121 -36.93 9.12 9.22
N GLN A 122 -37.60 7.99 8.89
CA GLN A 122 -37.06 7.02 7.93
C GLN A 122 -36.83 7.60 6.54
N VAL A 123 -37.73 8.45 6.05
CA VAL A 123 -37.59 9.09 4.73
C VAL A 123 -36.35 9.99 4.71
N THR A 124 -36.21 10.85 5.71
CA THR A 124 -35.04 11.74 5.85
C THR A 124 -33.75 10.95 5.99
N ARG A 125 -33.74 9.89 6.80
CA ARG A 125 -32.56 9.01 6.97
C ARG A 125 -32.16 8.30 5.69
N LYS A 126 -33.13 7.77 4.94
CA LYS A 126 -32.88 7.16 3.62
C LYS A 126 -32.22 8.16 2.68
N ASN A 127 -32.73 9.39 2.63
CA ASN A 127 -32.17 10.44 1.79
C ASN A 127 -30.75 10.82 2.21
N MET A 128 -30.48 10.91 3.52
CA MET A 128 -29.12 11.13 4.03
C MET A 128 -28.16 9.99 3.64
N LEU A 129 -28.59 8.74 3.76
CA LEU A 129 -27.76 7.58 3.37
C LEU A 129 -27.45 7.58 1.87
N LEU A 130 -28.42 7.92 1.02
CA LEU A 130 -28.21 8.03 -0.43
C LEU A 130 -27.25 9.17 -0.77
N ALA A 131 -27.39 10.32 -0.12
CA ALA A 131 -26.47 11.45 -0.29
C ALA A 131 -25.05 11.07 0.15
N THR A 132 -24.88 10.46 1.33
CA THR A 132 -23.57 10.00 1.82
C THR A 132 -22.94 8.97 0.87
N LYS A 133 -23.74 8.01 0.37
CA LYS A 133 -23.27 7.02 -0.60
C LYS A 133 -22.72 7.70 -1.86
N GLN A 134 -23.40 8.73 -2.36
CA GLN A 134 -22.97 9.46 -3.54
C GLN A 134 -21.63 10.18 -3.32
N ILE A 135 -21.46 10.86 -2.17
CA ILE A 135 -20.20 11.52 -1.82
C ILE A 135 -19.05 10.50 -1.65
N CYS A 136 -19.30 9.37 -0.99
CA CYS A 136 -18.30 8.31 -0.87
C CYS A 136 -17.91 7.72 -2.23
N LYS A 137 -18.87 7.64 -3.17
CA LYS A 137 -18.60 7.18 -4.53
C LYS A 137 -17.70 8.15 -5.28
N GLU A 138 -17.97 9.45 -5.22
CA GLU A 138 -17.12 10.47 -5.87
C GLU A 138 -15.67 10.41 -5.36
N PHE A 139 -15.49 10.27 -4.05
CA PHE A 139 -14.17 10.10 -3.45
C PHE A 139 -13.48 8.81 -3.94
N THR A 140 -14.21 7.70 -3.99
CA THR A 140 -13.68 6.41 -4.47
C THR A 140 -13.30 6.48 -5.94
N ASP A 141 -14.12 7.13 -6.76
CA ASP A 141 -13.90 7.31 -8.20
C ASP A 141 -12.67 8.19 -8.46
N LEU A 142 -12.39 9.18 -7.60
CA LEU A 142 -11.13 9.95 -7.63
C LEU A 142 -9.92 9.06 -7.31
N LEU A 143 -9.98 8.26 -6.23
CA LEU A 143 -8.87 7.37 -5.87
C LEU A 143 -8.59 6.30 -6.93
N ALA A 144 -9.62 5.79 -7.61
CA ALA A 144 -9.49 4.84 -8.72
C ALA A 144 -8.79 5.45 -9.96
N GLN A 145 -8.72 6.77 -10.04
CA GLN A 145 -7.99 7.49 -11.08
C GLN A 145 -6.51 7.70 -10.75
N ASP A 146 -6.05 7.29 -9.57
CA ASP A 146 -4.62 7.36 -9.23
C ASP A 146 -3.78 6.57 -10.25
N ARG A 147 -2.74 7.21 -10.78
CA ARG A 147 -1.75 6.64 -11.70
C ARG A 147 -0.35 6.64 -11.09
N SER A 148 -0.27 6.50 -9.77
CA SER A 148 0.98 6.30 -9.07
C SER A 148 1.73 5.07 -9.61
N PRO A 149 3.05 5.19 -9.86
CA PRO A 149 3.83 4.10 -10.44
C PRO A 149 4.01 2.98 -9.40
N LEU A 150 3.32 1.85 -9.60
CA LEU A 150 3.41 0.66 -8.75
C LEU A 150 4.07 -0.51 -9.51
N GLY A 151 4.93 -1.26 -8.84
CA GLY A 151 5.73 -2.32 -9.45
C GLY A 151 6.54 -1.79 -10.62
N ASN A 152 6.37 -2.43 -11.78
CA ASN A 152 6.96 -1.99 -13.05
C ASN A 152 6.01 -1.11 -13.89
N SER A 153 4.79 -0.85 -13.41
CA SER A 153 3.84 -0.01 -14.14
C SER A 153 4.25 1.47 -14.05
N ARG A 154 4.09 2.17 -15.17
CA ARG A 154 4.30 3.62 -15.29
C ARG A 154 3.20 4.21 -16.14
N PRO A 155 1.96 4.21 -15.65
CA PRO A 155 0.85 4.76 -16.41
C PRO A 155 1.01 6.27 -16.56
N ASN A 156 0.45 6.81 -17.66
CA ASN A 156 0.39 8.24 -17.85
C ASN A 156 -0.57 8.87 -16.83
N PRO A 157 -0.16 9.92 -16.10
CA PRO A 157 -1.05 10.68 -15.23
C PRO A 157 -2.29 11.17 -15.98
N ILE A 158 -3.45 11.06 -15.33
CA ILE A 158 -4.73 11.59 -15.84
C ILE A 158 -5.33 12.65 -14.92
N LEU A 159 -4.82 12.74 -13.69
CA LEU A 159 -5.20 13.75 -12.71
C LEU A 159 -4.31 14.99 -12.85
N GLU A 160 -4.83 16.12 -12.37
CA GLU A 160 -4.07 17.36 -12.23
C GLU A 160 -2.71 17.10 -11.54
N PRO A 161 -1.60 17.70 -12.00
CA PRO A 161 -0.25 17.37 -11.51
C PRO A 161 -0.11 17.49 -9.99
N GLY A 162 -0.74 18.50 -9.38
CA GLY A 162 -0.72 18.69 -7.92
C GLY A 162 -1.38 17.52 -7.18
N ILE A 163 -2.56 17.08 -7.64
CA ILE A 163 -3.30 15.98 -7.03
C ILE A 163 -2.57 14.65 -7.24
N GLN A 164 -2.12 14.38 -8.47
CA GLN A 164 -1.36 13.17 -8.77
C GLN A 164 -0.09 13.10 -7.92
N SER A 165 0.63 14.21 -7.75
CA SER A 165 1.82 14.27 -6.91
C SER A 165 1.52 13.97 -5.44
N CYS A 166 0.41 14.48 -4.90
CA CYS A 166 0.00 14.20 -3.52
C CYS A 166 -0.37 12.72 -3.33
N LEU A 167 -1.13 12.13 -4.25
CA LEU A 167 -1.49 10.71 -4.22
C LEU A 167 -0.26 9.82 -4.36
N THR A 168 0.65 10.14 -5.29
CA THR A 168 1.92 9.43 -5.42
C THR A 168 2.76 9.55 -4.17
N HIS A 169 2.83 10.72 -3.54
CA HIS A 169 3.53 10.84 -2.27
C HIS A 169 2.91 9.96 -1.18
N PHE A 170 1.58 9.94 -1.04
CA PHE A 170 0.88 9.10 -0.07
C PHE A 170 1.08 7.60 -0.33
N THR A 171 0.95 7.15 -1.59
CA THR A 171 1.12 5.75 -2.00
C THR A 171 2.52 5.21 -1.71
N LEU A 172 3.51 6.09 -1.58
CA LEU A 172 4.89 5.73 -1.27
C LEU A 172 5.24 5.80 0.22
N ILE A 173 4.30 6.05 1.13
CA ILE A 173 4.50 6.03 2.60
C ILE A 173 4.06 4.70 3.21
#